data_AF-A0AB35YAL8-F1
#
_entry.id   AF-A0AB35YAL8-F1
#
_cell.length_a   1.000
_cell.length_b   1.000
_cell.length_c   1.000
_cell.angle_alpha   90.00
_cell.angle_beta   90.00
_cell.angle_gamma   90.00
#
_symmetry.space_group_name_H-M   'P 1'
#
loop_
_entity.id
_entity.type
_entity.pdbx_description
1 polymer ?
#
loop_
_entity_poly.entity_id
_entity_poly.type
_entity_poly.pdbx_seq_one_letter_code
_entity_poly.pdbx_strand_id
1 'polypeptide(L)'
;MSVRVNYGIGSFGKVISARLLMGTDIIEGIEALCEENKIESATIISCIGSFQKSSFVYLVPDETSHIKVRFSDVVEKEGPLEFIQGSGVVCKRDAQYETHFHGSMSDQWGVVSGGHFLKGGNIVITADVVLAEVQGIQHIRQLDDETGHIQFYPLEHGLDLPRKIENSKSSS
;
A
#
# COMPACT_ATOMS: atom_id res chain seq x y z
N MET A 1 -15.39 -14.91 18.90
CA MET A 1 -14.91 -14.17 17.73
C MET A 1 -15.16 -15.05 16.52
N SER A 2 -15.96 -14.57 15.58
CA SER A 2 -16.11 -15.16 14.25
C SER A 2 -14.92 -14.76 13.39
N VAL A 3 -14.49 -15.64 12.49
CA VAL A 3 -13.48 -15.33 11.46
C VAL A 3 -14.24 -14.87 10.21
N ARG A 4 -13.91 -13.68 9.71
CA ARG A 4 -14.46 -13.10 8.47
C ARG A 4 -13.30 -12.60 7.62
N VAL A 5 -13.07 -13.21 6.46
CA VAL A 5 -11.93 -12.89 5.59
C VAL A 5 -12.38 -12.90 4.13
N ASN A 6 -12.03 -11.85 3.38
CA ASN A 6 -12.00 -11.86 1.92
C ASN A 6 -10.58 -12.20 1.47
N TYR A 7 -10.41 -13.19 0.61
CA TYR A 7 -9.09 -13.59 0.11
C TYR A 7 -9.15 -14.06 -1.35
N GLY A 8 -7.97 -14.10 -1.99
CA GLY A 8 -7.76 -14.68 -3.30
C GLY A 8 -6.46 -15.48 -3.30
N ILE A 9 -6.33 -16.42 -4.24
CA ILE A 9 -5.16 -17.29 -4.41
C ILE A 9 -4.49 -16.99 -5.75
N GLY A 10 -3.18 -16.72 -5.70
CA GLY A 10 -2.37 -16.35 -6.85
C GLY A 10 -0.94 -16.83 -6.68
N SER A 11 -0.08 -16.45 -7.64
CA SER A 11 1.33 -16.84 -7.66
C SER A 11 2.22 -15.65 -8.03
N PHE A 12 3.51 -15.74 -7.70
CA PHE A 12 4.46 -14.74 -8.17
C PHE A 12 4.72 -14.86 -9.68
N GLY A 13 4.71 -13.70 -10.36
CA GLY A 13 5.14 -13.53 -11.74
C GLY A 13 6.54 -12.92 -11.83
N LYS A 14 6.70 -11.86 -12.63
CA LYS A 14 7.96 -11.13 -12.76
C LYS A 14 8.43 -10.55 -11.42
N VAL A 15 9.74 -10.57 -11.20
CA VAL A 15 10.40 -9.82 -10.13
C VAL A 15 11.16 -8.66 -10.76
N ILE A 16 10.92 -7.44 -10.26
CA ILE A 16 11.61 -6.22 -10.70
C ILE A 16 12.50 -5.76 -9.56
N SER A 17 13.79 -5.59 -9.82
CA SER A 17 14.72 -4.88 -8.94
C SER A 17 15.08 -3.55 -9.58
N ALA A 18 14.84 -2.46 -8.88
CA ALA A 18 15.00 -1.11 -9.40
C ALA A 18 15.59 -0.17 -8.34
N ARG A 19 16.19 0.91 -8.81
CA ARG A 19 16.56 2.06 -7.99
C ARG A 19 15.77 3.26 -8.49
N LEU A 20 14.99 3.88 -7.61
CA LEU A 20 14.39 5.19 -7.86
C LEU A 20 15.45 6.28 -7.63
N LEU A 21 15.54 7.19 -8.58
CA LEU A 21 16.54 8.26 -8.59
C LEU A 21 16.02 9.51 -7.88
N MET A 22 16.96 10.37 -7.49
CA MET A 22 16.67 11.61 -6.77
C MET A 22 15.58 12.43 -7.48
N GLY A 23 14.62 12.94 -6.68
CA GLY A 23 13.53 13.77 -7.19
C GLY A 23 12.28 12.99 -7.63
N THR A 24 12.33 11.66 -7.66
CA THR A 24 11.16 10.81 -7.97
C THR A 24 10.27 10.63 -6.75
N ASP A 25 8.95 10.75 -6.91
CA ASP A 25 7.99 10.30 -5.88
C ASP A 25 7.95 8.77 -5.84
N ILE A 26 8.02 8.18 -4.65
CA ILE A 26 8.17 6.73 -4.50
C ILE A 26 6.97 5.94 -5.07
N ILE A 27 5.75 6.45 -4.89
CA ILE A 27 4.54 5.77 -5.39
C ILE A 27 4.47 5.91 -6.91
N GLU A 28 4.71 7.11 -7.44
CA GLU A 28 4.75 7.33 -8.91
C GLU A 28 5.83 6.47 -9.58
N GLY A 29 7.01 6.34 -8.97
CA GLY A 29 8.09 5.50 -9.46
C GLY A 29 7.71 4.02 -9.49
N ILE A 30 7.06 3.51 -8.43
CA ILE A 30 6.55 2.13 -8.37
C ILE A 30 5.49 1.89 -9.46
N GLU A 31 4.54 2.81 -9.62
CA GLU A 31 3.48 2.70 -10.62
C GLU A 31 4.03 2.77 -12.05
N ALA A 32 5.04 3.60 -12.31
CA ALA A 32 5.73 3.66 -13.59
C ALA A 32 6.46 2.34 -13.92
N LEU A 33 7.11 1.71 -12.94
CA LEU A 33 7.71 0.39 -13.12
C LEU A 33 6.64 -0.66 -13.48
N CYS A 34 5.49 -0.62 -12.82
CA CYS A 34 4.39 -1.52 -13.11
C CYS A 34 3.78 -1.28 -14.49
N GLU A 35 3.55 -0.03 -14.90
CA GLU A 35 3.00 0.32 -16.21
C GLU A 35 3.90 -0.15 -17.34
N GLU A 36 5.19 0.20 -17.30
CA GLU A 36 6.19 -0.18 -18.33
C GLU A 36 6.27 -1.71 -18.50
N ASN A 37 6.10 -2.46 -17.40
CA ASN A 37 6.20 -3.91 -17.39
C ASN A 37 4.87 -4.63 -17.56
N LYS A 38 3.77 -3.90 -17.76
CA LYS A 38 2.40 -4.42 -17.90
C LYS A 38 1.97 -5.25 -16.69
N ILE A 39 2.29 -4.77 -15.50
CA ILE A 39 1.95 -5.38 -14.21
C ILE A 39 0.78 -4.62 -13.61
N GLU A 40 -0.35 -5.28 -13.44
CA GLU A 40 -1.55 -4.66 -12.86
C GLU A 40 -1.65 -4.88 -11.34
N SER A 41 -1.01 -5.93 -10.84
CA SER A 41 -1.04 -6.32 -9.43
C SER A 41 0.36 -6.74 -8.99
N ALA A 42 0.86 -6.12 -7.93
CA ALA A 42 2.17 -6.44 -7.38
C ALA A 42 2.18 -6.35 -5.86
N THR A 43 3.13 -7.03 -5.24
CA THR A 43 3.53 -6.83 -3.85
C THR A 43 4.92 -6.26 -3.79
N ILE A 44 5.17 -5.40 -2.81
CA ILE A 44 6.47 -4.80 -2.56
C ILE A 44 7.23 -5.75 -1.62
N ILE A 45 8.29 -6.37 -2.13
CA ILE A 45 9.11 -7.33 -1.36
C ILE A 45 10.13 -6.59 -0.49
N SER A 46 10.75 -5.56 -1.04
CA SER A 46 11.74 -4.73 -0.36
C SER A 46 11.65 -3.31 -0.89
N CYS A 47 11.75 -2.33 0.00
CA CYS A 47 11.69 -0.92 -0.36
C CYS A 47 12.36 -0.12 0.75
N ILE A 48 13.59 0.37 0.50
CA ILE A 48 14.44 1.08 1.48
C ILE A 48 15.20 2.20 0.80
N GLY A 49 15.71 3.19 1.53
CA GLY A 49 16.54 4.24 0.95
C GLY A 49 16.56 5.52 1.78
N SER A 50 16.34 6.67 1.13
CA SER A 50 16.24 7.97 1.80
C SER A 50 15.34 8.95 1.05
N PHE A 51 14.72 9.88 1.78
CA PHE A 51 13.84 10.91 1.25
C PHE A 51 14.43 12.32 1.38
N GLN A 52 14.13 13.16 0.38
CA GLN A 52 14.24 14.62 0.46
C GLN A 52 13.11 15.19 1.32
N LYS A 53 11.92 14.62 1.23
CA LYS A 53 10.75 14.91 2.06
C LYS A 53 9.75 13.76 2.01
N SER A 54 8.90 13.67 3.03
CA SER A 54 7.84 12.65 3.10
C SER A 54 6.55 13.25 3.65
N SER A 55 5.42 12.86 3.06
CA SER A 55 4.08 13.19 3.51
C SER A 55 3.27 11.91 3.74
N PHE A 56 2.69 11.79 4.93
CA PHE A 56 1.95 10.61 5.35
C PHE A 56 0.82 10.96 6.32
N VAL A 57 -0.11 10.02 6.49
CA VAL A 57 -1.20 10.09 7.48
C VAL A 57 -1.23 8.81 8.31
N TYR A 58 -1.86 8.86 9.47
CA TYR A 58 -2.17 7.69 10.29
C TYR A 58 -3.58 7.80 10.85
N LEU A 59 -4.13 6.69 11.37
CA LEU A 59 -5.48 6.70 11.93
C LEU A 59 -5.50 7.34 13.32
N VAL A 60 -6.51 8.16 13.57
CA VAL A 60 -6.83 8.77 14.86
C VAL A 60 -8.29 8.48 15.24
N PRO A 61 -8.63 8.41 16.55
CA PRO A 61 -10.00 8.22 16.99
C PRO A 61 -10.92 9.37 16.55
N ASP A 62 -12.16 9.01 16.15
CA ASP A 62 -13.20 9.96 15.77
C ASP A 62 -14.60 9.41 16.02
N GLU A 63 -15.19 9.74 17.15
CA GLU A 63 -16.54 9.31 17.54
C GLU A 63 -17.66 9.78 16.59
N THR A 64 -17.38 10.73 15.68
CA THR A 64 -18.37 11.21 14.69
C THR A 64 -18.38 10.38 13.41
N SER A 65 -17.35 9.56 13.18
CA SER A 65 -17.24 8.70 12.00
C SER A 65 -17.93 7.34 12.19
N HIS A 66 -18.33 6.69 11.09
CA HIS A 66 -19.04 5.40 11.10
C HIS A 66 -18.32 4.31 11.90
N ILE A 67 -17.01 4.17 11.68
CA ILE A 67 -16.16 3.18 12.34
C ILE A 67 -15.27 3.75 13.45
N LYS A 68 -15.59 4.95 13.93
CA LYS A 68 -14.88 5.63 15.03
C LYS A 68 -13.42 5.98 14.79
N VAL A 69 -13.00 6.06 13.52
CA VAL A 69 -11.64 6.46 13.13
C VAL A 69 -11.67 7.37 11.90
N ARG A 70 -10.67 8.24 11.79
CA ARG A 70 -10.35 9.00 10.58
C ARG A 70 -8.85 9.05 10.36
N PHE A 71 -8.40 9.52 9.19
CA PHE A 71 -7.01 9.91 9.02
C PHE A 71 -6.69 11.19 9.81
N SER A 72 -5.45 11.27 10.31
CA SER A 72 -4.87 12.50 10.83
C SER A 72 -4.83 13.59 9.76
N ASP A 73 -4.54 14.82 10.17
CA ASP A 73 -4.01 15.80 9.24
C ASP A 73 -2.74 15.26 8.58
N VAL A 74 -2.43 15.76 7.37
CA VAL A 74 -1.21 15.38 6.66
C VAL A 74 0.00 15.78 7.50
N VAL A 75 0.86 14.81 7.79
CA VAL A 75 2.14 15.05 8.45
C VAL A 75 3.20 15.17 7.37
N GLU A 76 3.84 16.33 7.33
CA GLU A 76 4.96 16.60 6.42
C GLU A 76 6.28 16.58 7.20
N LYS A 77 7.27 15.91 6.63
CA LYS A 77 8.64 15.85 7.15
C LYS A 77 9.61 16.26 6.06
N GLU A 78 10.32 17.35 6.31
CA GLU A 78 11.47 17.73 5.50
C GLU A 78 12.68 16.85 5.84
N GLY A 79 13.47 16.52 4.82
CA GLY A 79 14.62 15.64 4.94
C GLY A 79 15.92 16.35 5.34
N PRO A 80 17.04 15.61 5.33
CA PRO A 80 17.14 14.21 4.92
C PRO A 80 16.44 13.25 5.90
N LEU A 81 15.73 12.26 5.35
CA LEU A 81 15.11 11.17 6.12
C LEU A 81 15.70 9.85 5.67
N GLU A 82 16.13 9.02 6.60
CA GLU A 82 16.47 7.63 6.31
C GLU A 82 15.18 6.84 6.14
N PHE A 83 14.95 6.29 4.95
CA PHE A 83 13.77 5.48 4.67
C PHE A 83 14.06 4.02 5.02
N ILE A 84 13.56 3.61 6.18
CA ILE A 84 13.90 2.34 6.82
C ILE A 84 13.21 1.18 6.11
N GLN A 85 11.93 1.32 5.80
CA GLN A 85 11.14 0.23 5.23
C GLN A 85 9.83 0.74 4.64
N GLY A 86 9.50 0.25 3.44
CA GLY A 86 8.19 0.37 2.80
C GLY A 86 7.54 -0.98 2.53
N SER A 87 6.23 -1.08 2.76
CA SER A 87 5.41 -2.25 2.43
C SER A 87 4.12 -1.78 1.78
N GLY A 88 3.64 -2.56 0.84
CA GLY A 88 2.42 -2.24 0.15
C GLY A 88 2.08 -3.20 -0.96
N VAL A 89 0.93 -2.93 -1.57
CA VAL A 89 0.43 -3.63 -2.74
C VAL A 89 0.12 -2.60 -3.83
N VAL A 90 0.52 -2.93 -5.06
CA VAL A 90 0.10 -2.20 -6.24
C VAL A 90 -1.22 -2.78 -6.70
N CYS A 91 -2.21 -1.90 -6.87
CA CYS A 91 -3.55 -2.20 -7.34
C CYS A 91 -3.78 -1.42 -8.63
N LYS A 92 -4.52 -1.99 -9.59
CA LYS A 92 -4.95 -1.30 -10.80
C LYS A 92 -6.41 -1.58 -11.09
N ARG A 93 -7.18 -0.51 -11.31
CA ARG A 93 -8.59 -0.56 -11.70
C ARG A 93 -8.84 0.47 -12.79
N ASP A 94 -9.55 0.08 -13.85
CA ASP A 94 -9.96 0.97 -14.94
C ASP A 94 -8.77 1.80 -15.52
N ALA A 95 -7.63 1.13 -15.72
CA ALA A 95 -6.35 1.69 -16.15
C ALA A 95 -5.63 2.64 -15.18
N GLN A 96 -6.20 2.92 -14.01
CA GLN A 96 -5.57 3.75 -12.98
C GLN A 96 -4.94 2.88 -11.89
N TYR A 97 -3.69 3.20 -11.52
CA TYR A 97 -3.05 2.62 -10.36
C TYR A 97 -3.52 3.29 -9.07
N GLU A 98 -3.68 2.48 -8.03
CA GLU A 98 -4.01 2.90 -6.68
C GLU A 98 -3.15 2.13 -5.67
N THR A 99 -1.85 2.41 -5.67
CA THR A 99 -0.89 1.75 -4.78
C THR A 99 -1.20 2.07 -3.32
N HIS A 100 -1.37 1.03 -2.50
CA HIS A 100 -1.52 1.18 -1.06
C HIS A 100 -0.17 0.96 -0.39
N PHE A 101 0.45 2.04 0.07
CA PHE A 101 1.82 2.04 0.54
C PHE A 101 1.97 2.62 1.94
N HIS A 102 2.58 1.86 2.83
CA HIS A 102 2.96 2.28 4.16
C HIS A 102 4.48 2.31 4.27
N GLY A 103 5.00 3.25 5.05
CA GLY A 103 6.43 3.40 5.24
C GLY A 103 6.80 3.87 6.63
N SER A 104 8.06 3.60 7.00
CA SER A 104 8.71 4.13 8.20
C SER A 104 10.05 4.75 7.84
N MET A 105 10.38 5.85 8.52
CA MET A 105 11.59 6.63 8.30
C MET A 105 12.09 7.24 9.61
N SER A 106 13.40 7.41 9.72
CA SER A 106 14.01 8.15 10.83
C SER A 106 14.57 9.48 10.37
N ASP A 107 14.39 10.51 11.19
CA ASP A 107 15.07 11.78 11.02
C ASP A 107 16.52 11.75 11.55
N GLN A 108 17.23 12.87 11.43
CA GLN A 108 18.61 13.03 11.89
C GLN A 108 18.82 12.82 13.40
N TRP A 109 17.75 12.78 14.20
CA TRP A 109 17.79 12.52 15.64
C TRP A 109 17.47 11.07 15.98
N GLY A 110 17.26 10.22 14.97
CA GLY A 110 16.85 8.82 15.13
C GLY A 110 15.38 8.66 15.51
N VAL A 111 14.56 9.72 15.42
CA VAL A 111 13.13 9.61 15.70
C VAL A 111 12.45 8.93 14.52
N VAL A 112 11.92 7.73 14.76
CA VAL A 112 11.15 6.99 13.76
C VAL A 112 9.72 7.52 13.73
N SER A 113 9.26 7.85 12.53
CA SER A 113 7.86 8.16 12.23
C SER A 113 7.45 7.44 10.94
N GLY A 114 6.15 7.39 10.66
CA GLY A 114 5.64 6.62 9.54
C GLY A 114 4.12 6.50 9.55
N GLY A 115 3.57 5.99 8.46
CA GLY A 115 2.14 5.83 8.28
C GLY A 115 1.80 5.44 6.84
N HIS A 116 0.59 5.79 6.42
CA HIS A 116 0.11 5.66 5.05
C HIS A 116 0.69 6.81 4.21
N PHE A 117 1.51 6.47 3.22
CA PHE A 117 2.20 7.45 2.38
C PHE A 117 1.27 8.00 1.30
N LEU A 118 1.36 9.30 1.05
CA LEU A 118 0.57 9.96 0.03
C LEU A 118 1.35 10.06 -1.29
N LYS A 119 0.68 9.73 -2.39
CA LYS A 119 1.24 9.90 -3.74
C LYS A 119 1.56 11.38 -4.00
N GLY A 120 2.74 11.64 -4.57
CA GLY A 120 3.25 13.00 -4.84
C GLY A 120 3.86 13.70 -3.62
N GLY A 121 3.89 13.05 -2.45
CA GLY A 121 4.41 13.61 -1.20
C GLY A 121 5.74 13.03 -0.74
N ASN A 122 6.29 12.02 -1.41
CA ASN A 122 7.37 11.19 -0.90
C ASN A 122 8.55 11.14 -1.89
N ILE A 123 9.34 12.22 -1.89
CA ILE A 123 10.38 12.47 -2.89
C ILE A 123 11.70 11.86 -2.43
N VAL A 124 12.22 10.89 -3.17
CA VAL A 124 13.44 10.15 -2.79
C VAL A 124 14.71 10.96 -3.06
N ILE A 125 15.74 10.77 -2.24
CA ILE A 125 17.13 10.99 -2.66
C ILE A 125 17.58 9.75 -3.46
N THR A 126 17.26 8.57 -2.94
CA THR A 126 17.40 7.27 -3.62
C THR A 126 16.51 6.26 -2.92
N ALA A 127 15.95 5.31 -3.65
CA ALA A 127 15.27 4.16 -3.04
C ALA A 127 15.52 2.88 -3.84
N ASP A 128 15.92 1.82 -3.16
CA ASP A 128 16.06 0.49 -3.74
C ASP A 128 14.73 -0.24 -3.54
N VAL A 129 14.14 -0.70 -4.66
CA VAL A 129 12.80 -1.28 -4.69
C VAL A 129 12.85 -2.65 -5.37
N VAL A 130 12.28 -3.65 -4.71
CA VAL A 130 12.04 -4.98 -5.25
C VAL A 130 10.54 -5.27 -5.24
N LEU A 131 9.97 -5.51 -6.41
CA LEU A 131 8.56 -5.83 -6.62
C LEU A 131 8.41 -7.28 -7.11
N ALA A 132 7.33 -7.95 -6.71
CA ALA A 132 6.85 -9.16 -7.37
C ALA A 132 5.47 -8.92 -7.94
N GLU A 133 5.29 -9.18 -9.24
CA GLU A 133 3.98 -9.32 -9.87
C GLU A 133 3.19 -10.44 -9.18
N VAL A 134 1.89 -10.21 -9.00
CA VAL A 134 0.94 -11.22 -8.52
C VAL A 134 0.03 -11.61 -9.68
N GLN A 135 0.06 -12.90 -10.03
CA GLN A 135 -0.70 -13.48 -11.14
C GLN A 135 -1.90 -14.29 -10.65
N GLY A 136 -2.94 -14.36 -11.47
CA GLY A 136 -4.18 -15.09 -11.17
C GLY A 136 -5.12 -14.35 -10.21
N ILE A 137 -4.69 -13.23 -9.64
CA ILE A 137 -5.48 -12.32 -8.82
C ILE A 137 -5.30 -10.90 -9.37
N GLN A 138 -6.39 -10.16 -9.44
CA GLN A 138 -6.39 -8.71 -9.53
C GLN A 138 -6.49 -8.09 -8.13
N HIS A 139 -5.52 -7.26 -7.77
CA HIS A 139 -5.56 -6.39 -6.61
C HIS A 139 -6.43 -5.18 -6.92
N ILE A 140 -7.60 -5.11 -6.29
CA ILE A 140 -8.55 -4.02 -6.46
C ILE A 140 -8.71 -3.31 -5.13
N ARG A 141 -8.94 -2.00 -5.19
CA ARG A 141 -9.44 -1.23 -4.06
C ARG A 141 -10.81 -0.63 -4.40
N GLN A 142 -11.74 -0.71 -3.46
CA GLN A 142 -13.10 -0.21 -3.63
C GLN A 142 -13.74 0.15 -2.31
N LEU A 143 -14.81 0.96 -2.37
CA LEU A 143 -15.60 1.32 -1.20
C LEU A 143 -16.20 0.07 -0.57
N ASP A 144 -16.02 -0.04 0.73
CA ASP A 144 -16.53 -1.13 1.55
C ASP A 144 -17.67 -0.62 2.43
N ASP A 145 -18.81 -1.29 2.40
CA ASP A 145 -20.02 -0.87 3.11
C ASP A 145 -19.89 -0.93 4.64
N GLU A 146 -19.10 -1.86 5.17
CA GLU A 146 -18.90 -2.00 6.62
C GLU A 146 -18.04 -0.86 7.17
N THR A 147 -17.00 -0.47 6.43
CA THR A 147 -16.05 0.56 6.87
C THR A 147 -16.41 1.96 6.39
N GLY A 148 -17.14 2.09 5.28
CA GLY A 148 -17.35 3.37 4.59
C GLY A 148 -16.08 3.92 3.93
N HIS A 149 -15.05 3.09 3.76
CA HIS A 149 -13.74 3.48 3.23
C HIS A 149 -13.27 2.55 2.10
N ILE A 150 -12.26 2.99 1.36
CA ILE A 150 -11.66 2.20 0.28
C ILE A 150 -10.78 1.09 0.86
N GLN A 151 -11.20 -0.16 0.71
CA GLN A 151 -10.51 -1.36 1.21
C GLN A 151 -9.93 -2.21 0.08
N PHE A 152 -9.06 -3.15 0.44
CA PHE A 152 -8.40 -4.07 -0.48
C PHE A 152 -9.25 -5.32 -0.75
N TYR A 153 -9.40 -5.66 -2.03
CA TYR A 153 -10.14 -6.81 -2.53
C TYR A 153 -9.26 -7.60 -3.51
N PRO A 154 -8.69 -8.75 -3.09
CA PRO A 154 -7.97 -9.64 -3.98
C PRO A 154 -8.96 -10.51 -4.76
N LEU A 155 -9.20 -10.19 -6.03
CA LEU A 155 -10.16 -10.88 -6.89
C LEU A 155 -9.47 -11.87 -7.83
N GLU A 156 -9.73 -13.16 -7.67
CA GLU A 156 -9.22 -14.17 -8.61
C GLU A 156 -9.85 -14.00 -10.01
N HIS A 157 -9.06 -14.22 -11.05
CA HIS A 157 -9.57 -14.18 -12.42
C HIS A 157 -10.71 -15.19 -12.61
N GLY A 158 -11.85 -14.72 -13.11
CA GLY A 158 -13.04 -15.54 -13.35
C GLY A 158 -13.99 -15.65 -12.15
N LEU A 159 -13.70 -14.99 -11.02
CA LEU A 159 -14.65 -14.80 -9.94
C LEU A 159 -15.24 -13.37 -9.98
N ASP A 160 -16.47 -13.23 -9.51
CA ASP A 160 -17.13 -11.91 -9.35
C ASP A 160 -16.87 -11.29 -7.96
N LEU A 161 -16.51 -12.13 -6.98
CA LEU A 161 -16.24 -11.73 -5.59
C LEU A 161 -15.04 -12.50 -5.05
N PRO A 162 -14.26 -11.94 -4.10
CA PRO A 162 -13.22 -12.69 -3.41
C PRO A 162 -13.78 -13.93 -2.71
N ARG A 163 -12.93 -14.93 -2.50
CA ARG A 163 -13.25 -16.07 -1.65
C ARG A 163 -13.49 -15.58 -0.22
N LYS A 164 -14.36 -16.27 0.51
CA LYS A 164 -14.73 -15.92 1.88
C LYS A 164 -14.42 -17.03 2.87
N ILE A 165 -14.02 -16.64 4.06
CA ILE A 165 -14.07 -17.48 5.27
C ILE A 165 -15.07 -16.83 6.21
N GLU A 166 -16.14 -17.55 6.58
CA GLU A 166 -17.14 -17.13 7.55
C GLU A 166 -17.43 -18.28 8.52
N ASN A 167 -16.79 -18.27 9.69
CA ASN A 167 -17.03 -19.27 10.72
C ASN A 167 -17.66 -18.62 11.95
N SER A 168 -18.88 -19.05 12.32
CA SER A 168 -19.43 -18.79 13.65
C SER A 168 -18.82 -19.80 14.63
N LYS A 169 -18.39 -19.35 15.82
CA LYS A 169 -18.20 -20.29 16.92
C LYS A 169 -19.60 -20.83 17.25
N SER A 170 -19.90 -22.07 16.90
CA SER A 170 -20.98 -22.79 17.58
C SER A 170 -20.61 -22.79 19.06
N SER A 171 -21.38 -22.07 19.87
CA SER A 171 -21.30 -22.14 21.33
C SER A 171 -21.66 -23.58 21.74
N SER A 172 -20.65 -24.40 21.94
CA SER A 172 -20.73 -25.62 22.76
C SER A 172 -20.59 -25.23 24.23
#